data_AF-C1MU71-F1
#
_entry.id   AF-C1MU71-F1
#
_cell.length_a   1.000
_cell.length_b   1.000
_cell.length_c   1.000
_cell.angle_alpha   90.00
_cell.angle_beta   90.00
_cell.angle_gamma   90.00
#
_symmetry.space_group_name_H-M   'P 1'
#
loop_
_entity.id
_entity.type
_entity.pdbx_description
1 polymer ?
#
loop_
_entity_poly.entity_id
_entity_poly.type
_entity_poly.pdbx_seq_one_letter_code
_entity_poly.pdbx_strand_id
1 'polypeptide(L)'
;MARPASLTRWTTSSQPPTGCLSRRRHRADAARGRRASSSPVVATKRASLMKRSRGEKRADIARATADVDAAEDVDADADADAEELAGEIEIPAEAKHVTVVDDFLPADLASVLRGVYDARHDDPRRVHAHRFVWDYWHVPQQYTLLRTPAADYFEDDDQYARLEDALRSYARTELGCGGLTPVWLSCYVDGCRQELHADVPHGPWAFVLSLTRWDARLFTGGETLVLNPETLEYWRTFRSDDVVERASLTTTIEPLFNRLTVFDPRVPHGVPVVEGVRDPKLGRLVLHGWFNDPEPFFDGALSETDAEETLLDVLPPLYETLGTLPRARGVVAAKVFVKRDGGVERVQFTADSLVPSPEGVGGELSATDIRDAIMLEIAGTLMETTFPASDGETRITLPFVFD
;
A
#
# COMPACT_ATOMS: atom_id res chain seq x y z
N MET A 1 1.97 -11.72 13.70
CA MET A 1 2.28 -13.16 13.47
C MET A 1 1.90 -13.40 12.02
N ALA A 2 2.86 -13.62 11.13
CA ALA A 2 2.57 -13.73 9.70
C ALA A 2 1.66 -14.93 9.45
N ARG A 3 0.65 -14.76 8.59
CA ARG A 3 -0.29 -15.82 8.23
C ARG A 3 -0.19 -16.07 6.73
N PRO A 4 -0.24 -17.33 6.28
CA PRO A 4 -0.34 -17.60 4.85
C PRO A 4 -1.65 -16.99 4.31
N ALA A 5 -1.56 -16.39 3.12
CA ALA A 5 -2.72 -16.33 2.23
C ALA A 5 -3.27 -17.75 2.12
N SER A 6 -4.54 -17.93 2.46
CA SER A 6 -5.15 -19.26 2.55
C SER A 6 -5.16 -19.91 1.16
N LEU A 7 -4.31 -20.94 0.95
CA LEU A 7 -4.45 -21.90 -0.16
C LEU A 7 -5.72 -22.77 -0.03
N THR A 8 -6.56 -22.54 0.99
CA THR A 8 -7.58 -23.50 1.46
C THR A 8 -9.03 -23.01 1.46
N ARG A 9 -9.41 -21.98 0.68
CA ARG A 9 -10.82 -21.53 0.59
C ARG A 9 -11.39 -21.57 -0.82
N TRP A 10 -11.49 -22.77 -1.35
CA TRP A 10 -12.35 -23.09 -2.48
C TRP A 10 -13.71 -23.58 -1.96
N THR A 11 -14.68 -22.67 -1.80
CA THR A 11 -16.15 -22.86 -2.01
C THR A 11 -16.95 -21.67 -1.44
N THR A 12 -17.71 -21.00 -2.32
CA THR A 12 -18.96 -20.22 -2.15
C THR A 12 -19.39 -19.75 -0.74
N SER A 13 -19.56 -18.44 -0.53
CA SER A 13 -20.85 -17.74 -0.62
C SER A 13 -20.79 -16.34 0.02
N SER A 14 -21.37 -15.38 -0.69
CA SER A 14 -21.53 -13.96 -0.41
C SER A 14 -22.68 -13.67 0.58
N GLN A 15 -22.45 -12.87 1.64
CA GLN A 15 -23.43 -11.94 2.23
C GLN A 15 -22.75 -10.80 3.01
N PRO A 16 -23.24 -9.54 2.95
CA PRO A 16 -22.69 -8.39 3.68
C PRO A 16 -23.35 -8.20 5.06
N PRO A 17 -22.67 -7.64 6.08
CA PRO A 17 -23.32 -7.31 7.33
C PRO A 17 -23.88 -5.88 7.35
N THR A 18 -25.16 -5.81 7.69
CA THR A 18 -25.95 -4.62 8.03
C THR A 18 -25.64 -4.05 9.41
N GLY A 19 -25.70 -2.72 9.55
CA GLY A 19 -26.54 -2.10 10.59
C GLY A 19 -25.92 -1.80 11.96
N CYS A 20 -25.52 -0.54 12.14
CA CYS A 20 -25.29 0.16 13.41
C CYS A 20 -26.58 0.34 14.24
N LEU A 21 -26.52 0.27 15.59
CA LEU A 21 -27.46 0.97 16.50
C LEU A 21 -26.88 1.16 17.93
N SER A 22 -26.48 2.41 18.21
CA SER A 22 -26.79 3.25 19.39
C SER A 22 -26.75 2.70 20.83
N ARG A 23 -26.08 3.39 21.77
CA ARG A 23 -26.68 4.43 22.67
C ARG A 23 -25.71 4.94 23.77
N ARG A 24 -25.79 6.26 23.95
CA ARG A 24 -25.27 7.16 24.99
C ARG A 24 -25.41 6.65 26.45
N ARG A 25 -24.51 7.10 27.34
CA ARG A 25 -24.86 7.76 28.62
C ARG A 25 -23.83 8.82 29.06
N HIS A 26 -24.37 9.94 29.55
CA HIS A 26 -23.72 11.05 30.23
C HIS A 26 -23.15 10.67 31.61
N ARG A 27 -22.09 11.35 32.05
CA ARG A 27 -22.09 12.17 33.29
C ARG A 27 -20.84 13.04 33.43
N ALA A 28 -21.08 14.26 33.89
CA ALA A 28 -20.10 15.24 34.38
C ALA A 28 -19.75 14.95 35.85
N ASP A 29 -18.56 15.35 36.30
CA ASP A 29 -18.35 16.46 37.24
C ASP A 29 -16.91 16.52 37.80
N ALA A 30 -16.39 17.76 37.92
CA ALA A 30 -15.58 18.35 39.00
C ALA A 30 -14.37 17.58 39.61
N ALA A 31 -13.26 18.16 40.04
CA ALA A 31 -12.73 19.52 40.13
C ALA A 31 -11.29 19.45 40.71
N ARG A 32 -10.51 20.50 40.42
CA ARG A 32 -9.44 21.13 41.24
C ARG A 32 -8.32 20.26 41.88
N GLY A 33 -7.08 20.61 41.54
CA GLY A 33 -5.92 20.38 42.41
C GLY A 33 -4.64 21.04 41.89
N ARG A 34 -4.27 22.19 42.48
CA ARG A 34 -3.03 22.93 42.20
C ARG A 34 -1.80 22.16 42.71
N ARG A 35 -0.65 22.28 42.02
CA ARG A 35 0.60 22.80 42.61
C ARG A 35 1.69 22.97 41.56
N ALA A 36 2.32 24.14 41.61
CA ALA A 36 3.56 24.47 40.95
C ALA A 36 4.75 23.93 41.76
N SER A 37 5.79 23.47 41.08
CA SER A 37 7.15 23.47 41.60
C SER A 37 8.14 23.77 40.47
N SER A 38 9.05 24.68 40.78
CA SER A 38 10.01 25.35 39.93
C SER A 38 11.38 24.67 39.99
N SER A 39 11.98 24.40 38.81
CA SER A 39 13.41 24.49 38.45
C SER A 39 14.45 23.65 39.25
N PRO A 40 15.66 23.32 38.70
CA PRO A 40 16.41 24.13 37.74
C PRO A 40 17.15 23.40 36.58
N VAL A 41 17.49 24.28 35.64
CA VAL A 41 18.52 24.27 34.60
C VAL A 41 19.80 23.53 34.97
N VAL A 42 20.25 22.64 34.07
CA VAL A 42 21.67 22.27 33.92
C VAL A 42 22.07 22.47 32.46
N ALA A 43 23.12 23.26 32.27
CA ALA A 43 23.73 23.58 31.00
C ALA A 43 24.61 22.43 30.50
N THR A 44 24.69 22.24 29.17
CA THR A 44 25.85 21.61 28.54
C THR A 44 26.16 22.25 27.19
N LYS A 45 27.44 22.59 27.03
CA LYS A 45 28.06 23.20 25.84
C LYS A 45 28.53 22.09 24.88
N ARG A 46 28.34 22.36 23.58
CA ARG A 46 29.20 22.11 22.40
C ARG A 46 29.85 20.72 22.20
N ALA A 47 29.63 20.15 21.00
CA ALA A 47 30.62 19.93 19.92
C ALA A 47 30.03 18.90 18.91
N SER A 48 29.73 19.28 17.67
CA SER A 48 30.61 19.21 16.48
C SER A 48 30.81 17.79 15.93
N LEU A 49 30.28 17.61 14.70
CA LEU A 49 30.74 16.77 13.58
C LEU A 49 31.36 15.40 13.88
N MET A 50 30.80 14.36 13.28
CA MET A 50 31.57 13.52 12.36
C MET A 50 30.66 12.68 11.45
N LYS A 51 30.91 12.80 10.15
CA LYS A 51 30.54 11.84 9.10
C LYS A 51 31.01 10.44 9.52
N ARG A 52 30.16 9.42 9.36
CA ARG A 52 30.62 8.02 9.37
C ARG A 52 30.03 7.27 8.19
N SER A 53 30.95 6.71 7.42
CA SER A 53 30.75 5.84 6.26
C SER A 53 29.96 4.59 6.64
N ARG A 54 28.89 4.32 5.91
CA ARG A 54 28.17 3.04 5.91
C ARG A 54 29.03 2.03 5.14
N GLY A 55 29.73 1.15 5.85
CA GLY A 55 30.55 0.10 5.24
C GLY A 55 30.78 -1.12 6.13
N GLU A 56 30.73 -0.99 7.46
CA GLU A 56 31.22 -2.05 8.37
C GLU A 56 30.14 -2.68 9.25
N LYS A 57 28.84 -2.52 8.94
CA LYS A 57 27.74 -3.21 9.66
C LYS A 57 27.09 -4.32 8.81
N ARG A 58 27.89 -5.06 8.04
CA ARG A 58 27.40 -6.11 7.12
C ARG A 58 27.49 -7.54 7.67
N ALA A 59 27.98 -7.78 8.89
CA ALA A 59 28.18 -9.15 9.39
C ALA A 59 27.71 -9.45 10.84
N ASP A 60 27.21 -8.48 11.61
CA ASP A 60 27.10 -8.64 13.07
C ASP A 60 25.70 -8.96 13.63
N ILE A 61 24.68 -9.15 12.80
CA ILE A 61 23.30 -9.39 13.31
C ILE A 61 22.95 -10.89 13.43
N ALA A 62 23.75 -11.81 12.85
CA ALA A 62 23.48 -13.26 12.88
C ALA A 62 24.41 -14.10 13.80
N ARG A 63 25.31 -13.48 14.58
CA ARG A 63 26.28 -14.18 15.44
C ARG A 63 26.26 -13.66 16.87
N ALA A 64 25.14 -13.87 17.57
CA ALA A 64 25.05 -13.59 19.00
C ALA A 64 24.47 -14.77 19.80
N THR A 65 24.86 -16.01 19.46
CA THR A 65 24.84 -17.17 20.38
C THR A 65 25.77 -18.26 19.86
N ALA A 66 27.07 -18.19 20.19
CA ALA A 66 27.98 -19.33 20.42
C ALA A 66 29.43 -18.84 20.51
N ASP A 67 30.00 -18.81 21.72
CA ASP A 67 31.45 -18.83 21.91
C ASP A 67 31.96 -20.27 21.73
N VAL A 68 33.08 -20.45 21.04
CA VAL A 68 34.41 -20.83 21.59
C VAL A 68 35.37 -21.18 20.45
N ASP A 69 36.51 -20.48 20.44
CA ASP A 69 37.86 -20.79 19.92
C ASP A 69 38.10 -21.91 18.89
N ALA A 70 38.69 -21.55 17.74
CA ALA A 70 40.05 -21.95 17.35
C ALA A 70 40.41 -21.33 15.97
N ALA A 71 41.59 -20.72 15.91
CA ALA A 71 42.20 -20.18 14.70
C ALA A 71 42.84 -21.29 13.86
N GLU A 72 42.75 -21.20 12.53
CA GLU A 72 43.79 -21.68 11.60
C GLU A 72 43.60 -21.07 10.20
N ASP A 73 44.71 -20.57 9.64
CA ASP A 73 44.87 -19.96 8.32
C ASP A 73 44.66 -20.96 7.18
N VAL A 74 43.88 -20.61 6.14
CA VAL A 74 44.14 -21.13 4.78
C VAL A 74 43.58 -20.24 3.66
N ASP A 75 44.49 -19.89 2.75
CA ASP A 75 44.38 -19.63 1.31
C ASP A 75 43.38 -18.59 0.76
N ALA A 76 43.96 -17.43 0.44
CA ALA A 76 43.46 -16.45 -0.50
C ALA A 76 43.73 -16.91 -1.95
N ASP A 77 42.79 -17.61 -2.58
CA ASP A 77 42.71 -17.71 -4.06
C ASP A 77 41.37 -18.30 -4.57
N ALA A 78 40.26 -18.13 -3.84
CA ALA A 78 38.94 -18.63 -4.24
C ALA A 78 37.89 -17.55 -4.59
N ASP A 79 38.26 -16.26 -4.56
CA ASP A 79 37.32 -15.14 -4.67
C ASP A 79 37.06 -14.64 -6.11
N ALA A 80 37.62 -15.29 -7.15
CA ALA A 80 37.47 -14.82 -8.53
C ALA A 80 36.25 -15.38 -9.28
N ASP A 81 35.65 -16.48 -8.80
CA ASP A 81 34.52 -17.16 -9.48
C ASP A 81 33.20 -17.11 -8.68
N ALA A 82 33.16 -16.41 -7.54
CA ALA A 82 31.97 -16.30 -6.68
C ALA A 82 31.10 -15.06 -6.98
N GLU A 83 31.58 -14.12 -7.80
CA GLU A 83 30.82 -12.89 -8.14
C GLU A 83 29.82 -13.07 -9.31
N GLU A 84 29.82 -14.22 -10.01
CA GLU A 84 29.02 -14.37 -11.25
C GLU A 84 27.64 -15.07 -11.06
N LEU A 85 27.25 -15.41 -9.83
CA LEU A 85 25.96 -16.09 -9.53
C LEU A 85 25.16 -15.48 -8.37
N ALA A 86 25.60 -14.36 -7.79
CA ALA A 86 24.86 -13.71 -6.71
C ALA A 86 23.66 -12.95 -7.30
N GLY A 87 22.50 -13.61 -7.34
CA GLY A 87 21.27 -12.99 -7.84
C GLY A 87 20.90 -11.71 -7.07
N GLU A 88 20.14 -10.85 -7.74
CA GLU A 88 19.95 -9.47 -7.28
C GLU A 88 18.81 -9.39 -6.26
N ILE A 89 19.07 -8.77 -5.10
CA ILE A 89 18.05 -8.40 -4.12
C ILE A 89 17.90 -6.89 -4.11
N GLU A 90 16.70 -6.40 -4.46
CA GLU A 90 16.38 -4.96 -4.43
C GLU A 90 15.39 -4.65 -3.31
N ILE A 91 15.87 -4.05 -2.21
CA ILE A 91 15.05 -3.56 -1.10
C ILE A 91 14.90 -2.05 -1.22
N PRO A 92 13.66 -1.52 -1.37
CA PRO A 92 13.40 -0.09 -1.36
C PRO A 92 13.85 0.55 -0.04
N ALA A 93 14.42 1.76 -0.11
CA ALA A 93 14.97 2.46 1.05
C ALA A 93 13.93 2.78 2.14
N GLU A 94 12.66 2.95 1.76
CA GLU A 94 11.57 3.32 2.65
C GLU A 94 10.29 2.58 2.26
N ALA A 95 9.38 2.40 3.23
CA ALA A 95 8.05 1.88 2.96
C ALA A 95 7.24 2.88 2.12
N LYS A 96 6.43 2.35 1.21
CA LYS A 96 5.68 3.15 0.24
C LYS A 96 4.18 3.01 0.47
N HIS A 97 3.66 3.81 1.39
CA HIS A 97 2.24 3.83 1.74
C HIS A 97 1.35 4.45 0.65
N VAL A 98 1.93 5.10 -0.36
CA VAL A 98 1.23 5.67 -1.51
C VAL A 98 2.05 5.45 -2.78
N THR A 99 1.42 4.89 -3.81
CA THR A 99 1.97 4.75 -5.15
C THR A 99 1.06 5.43 -6.16
N VAL A 100 1.67 6.16 -7.10
CA VAL A 100 0.99 6.81 -8.21
C VAL A 100 1.50 6.19 -9.51
N VAL A 101 0.56 5.85 -10.40
CA VAL A 101 0.81 5.38 -11.76
C VAL A 101 0.06 6.30 -12.72
N ASP A 102 0.82 7.11 -13.45
CA ASP A 102 0.28 7.94 -14.53
C ASP A 102 0.04 7.09 -15.78
N ASP A 103 -0.88 7.55 -16.62
CA ASP A 103 -1.28 6.87 -17.86
C ASP A 103 -1.63 5.38 -17.65
N PHE A 104 -2.34 5.08 -16.56
CA PHE A 104 -2.60 3.72 -16.08
C PHE A 104 -3.33 2.85 -17.10
N LEU A 105 -4.46 3.33 -17.64
CA LEU A 105 -5.19 2.62 -18.68
C LEU A 105 -4.62 2.93 -20.06
N PRO A 106 -4.83 2.03 -21.05
CA PRO A 106 -4.71 2.39 -22.45
C PRO A 106 -5.46 3.70 -22.75
N ALA A 107 -4.81 4.62 -23.47
CA ALA A 107 -5.33 5.97 -23.66
C ALA A 107 -6.72 6.01 -24.34
N ASP A 108 -7.00 5.05 -25.23
CA ASP A 108 -8.30 4.87 -25.87
C ASP A 108 -9.37 4.50 -24.82
N LEU A 109 -9.08 3.56 -23.92
CA LEU A 109 -10.01 3.11 -22.88
C LEU A 109 -10.32 4.23 -21.90
N ALA A 110 -9.30 4.94 -21.40
CA ALA A 110 -9.49 6.09 -20.51
C ALA A 110 -10.37 7.16 -21.17
N SER A 111 -10.10 7.46 -22.45
CA SER A 111 -10.87 8.44 -23.22
C SER A 111 -12.31 8.01 -23.43
N VAL A 112 -12.55 6.72 -23.71
CA VAL A 112 -13.88 6.14 -23.89
C VAL A 112 -14.68 6.20 -22.59
N LEU A 113 -14.12 5.74 -21.46
CA LEU A 113 -14.78 5.80 -20.15
C LEU A 113 -15.19 7.24 -19.78
N ARG A 114 -14.29 8.20 -19.99
CA ARG A 114 -14.60 9.62 -19.80
C ARG A 114 -15.65 10.13 -20.78
N GLY A 115 -15.59 9.69 -22.03
CA GLY A 115 -16.53 10.02 -23.10
C GLY A 115 -17.95 9.58 -22.78
N VAL A 116 -18.13 8.38 -22.22
CA VAL A 116 -19.44 7.88 -21.74
C VAL A 116 -20.04 8.83 -20.71
N TYR A 117 -19.24 9.25 -19.72
CA TYR A 117 -19.69 10.20 -18.70
C TYR A 117 -20.05 11.57 -19.31
N ASP A 118 -19.21 12.09 -20.20
CA ASP A 118 -19.42 13.38 -20.87
C ASP A 118 -20.68 13.39 -21.72
N ALA A 119 -20.93 12.34 -22.50
CA ALA A 119 -22.09 12.23 -23.38
C ALA A 119 -23.40 12.20 -22.59
N ARG A 120 -23.39 11.63 -21.39
CA ARG A 120 -24.57 11.58 -20.51
C ARG A 120 -24.85 12.91 -19.80
N HIS A 121 -23.86 13.80 -19.75
CA HIS A 121 -23.93 15.14 -19.14
C HIS A 121 -23.79 16.28 -20.17
N ASP A 122 -23.87 15.99 -21.48
CA ASP A 122 -23.59 16.94 -22.55
C ASP A 122 -24.61 18.08 -22.68
N ASP A 123 -25.91 17.76 -22.54
CA ASP A 123 -27.01 18.70 -22.51
C ASP A 123 -27.75 18.58 -21.17
N PRO A 124 -27.67 19.59 -20.27
CA PRO A 124 -28.33 19.53 -18.97
C PRO A 124 -29.87 19.40 -19.07
N ARG A 125 -30.49 19.71 -20.21
CA ARG A 125 -31.94 19.61 -20.43
C ARG A 125 -32.38 18.26 -21.00
N ARG A 126 -31.46 17.45 -21.52
CA ARG A 126 -31.77 16.12 -22.04
C ARG A 126 -31.90 15.12 -20.90
N VAL A 127 -33.01 14.39 -20.89
CA VAL A 127 -33.27 13.32 -19.91
C VAL A 127 -32.45 12.09 -20.28
N HIS A 128 -31.70 11.54 -19.32
CA HIS A 128 -30.96 10.30 -19.48
C HIS A 128 -31.14 9.46 -18.21
N ALA A 129 -31.46 8.16 -18.34
CA ALA A 129 -31.70 7.28 -17.18
C ALA A 129 -30.51 7.29 -16.20
N HIS A 130 -29.28 7.31 -16.73
CA HIS A 130 -28.03 7.37 -15.96
C HIS A 130 -27.78 8.68 -15.20
N ARG A 131 -28.68 9.66 -15.25
CA ARG A 131 -28.66 10.80 -14.32
C ARG A 131 -29.34 10.49 -13.00
N PHE A 132 -30.16 9.44 -12.95
CA PHE A 132 -30.96 9.06 -11.79
C PHE A 132 -30.36 7.89 -11.01
N VAL A 133 -29.22 7.34 -11.44
CA VAL A 133 -28.53 6.22 -10.77
C VAL A 133 -27.53 6.68 -9.69
N TRP A 134 -27.38 7.99 -9.50
CA TRP A 134 -26.44 8.55 -8.54
C TRP A 134 -27.05 8.60 -7.13
N ASP A 135 -26.40 7.92 -6.19
CA ASP A 135 -26.62 8.05 -4.77
C ASP A 135 -25.96 9.34 -4.26
N TYR A 136 -26.79 10.28 -3.79
CA TYR A 136 -26.30 11.44 -3.04
C TYR A 136 -25.99 11.01 -1.60
N TRP A 137 -24.73 10.71 -1.35
CA TRP A 137 -24.29 10.18 -0.08
C TRP A 137 -23.76 11.29 0.82
N HIS A 138 -24.60 11.70 1.76
CA HIS A 138 -24.27 12.73 2.75
C HIS A 138 -24.33 12.16 4.17
N VAL A 139 -23.19 12.17 4.84
CA VAL A 139 -23.11 12.00 6.29
C VAL A 139 -22.53 13.27 6.88
N PRO A 140 -23.28 13.96 7.77
CA PRO A 140 -22.82 15.19 8.40
C PRO A 140 -21.44 15.01 9.03
N GLN A 141 -20.54 15.96 8.77
CA GLN A 141 -19.17 15.95 9.28
C GLN A 141 -18.30 14.76 8.86
N GLN A 142 -18.68 14.02 7.82
CA GLN A 142 -17.87 12.90 7.33
C GLN A 142 -17.70 12.90 5.81
N TYR A 143 -18.78 12.90 5.04
CA TYR A 143 -18.66 12.91 3.58
C TYR A 143 -19.89 13.48 2.90
N THR A 144 -19.66 14.01 1.70
CA THR A 144 -20.69 14.47 0.78
C THR A 144 -20.16 14.22 -0.63
N LEU A 145 -20.79 13.33 -1.36
CA LEU A 145 -20.46 13.05 -2.75
C LEU A 145 -21.62 12.40 -3.49
N LEU A 146 -21.54 12.39 -4.82
CA LEU A 146 -22.38 11.55 -5.68
C LEU A 146 -21.61 10.26 -5.98
N ARG A 147 -22.25 9.10 -5.87
CA ARG A 147 -21.64 7.83 -6.28
C ARG A 147 -22.63 6.88 -6.95
N THR A 148 -22.12 5.94 -7.72
CA THR A 148 -22.88 4.84 -8.33
C THR A 148 -21.93 3.65 -8.51
N PRO A 149 -22.41 2.40 -8.48
CA PRO A 149 -21.61 1.28 -8.95
C PRO A 149 -21.14 1.53 -10.39
N ALA A 150 -19.86 1.30 -10.67
CA ALA A 150 -19.28 1.56 -11.98
C ALA A 150 -19.82 0.58 -13.04
N ALA A 151 -20.00 -0.69 -12.67
CA ALA A 151 -20.59 -1.71 -13.54
C ALA A 151 -21.98 -1.29 -14.07
N ASP A 152 -22.84 -0.78 -13.19
CA ASP A 152 -24.19 -0.32 -13.57
C ASP A 152 -24.16 0.96 -14.42
N TYR A 153 -23.07 1.72 -14.34
CA TYR A 153 -22.90 2.93 -15.13
C TYR A 153 -22.37 2.60 -16.52
N PHE A 154 -21.29 1.83 -16.65
CA PHE A 154 -20.70 1.50 -17.94
C PHE A 154 -21.40 0.29 -18.57
N GLU A 155 -22.51 0.54 -19.27
CA GLU A 155 -23.38 -0.48 -19.91
C GLU A 155 -22.71 -1.29 -21.02
N ASP A 156 -21.58 -0.80 -21.56
CA ASP A 156 -20.80 -1.55 -22.53
C ASP A 156 -19.88 -2.52 -21.77
N ASP A 157 -20.32 -3.78 -21.73
CA ASP A 157 -19.63 -4.87 -21.02
C ASP A 157 -18.15 -4.97 -21.42
N ASP A 158 -17.77 -4.65 -22.66
CA ASP A 158 -16.37 -4.71 -23.10
C ASP A 158 -15.51 -3.64 -22.41
N GLN A 159 -16.03 -2.41 -22.31
CA GLN A 159 -15.29 -1.29 -21.70
C GLN A 159 -15.09 -1.50 -20.20
N TYR A 160 -16.14 -1.95 -19.51
CA TYR A 160 -16.07 -2.23 -18.08
C TYR A 160 -15.19 -3.46 -17.78
N ALA A 161 -15.30 -4.52 -18.59
CA ALA A 161 -14.43 -5.69 -18.46
C ALA A 161 -12.96 -5.30 -18.64
N ARG A 162 -12.62 -4.50 -19.66
CA ARG A 162 -11.25 -4.02 -19.86
C ARG A 162 -10.72 -3.16 -18.71
N LEU A 163 -11.59 -2.37 -18.07
CA LEU A 163 -11.24 -1.61 -16.85
C LEU A 163 -10.94 -2.56 -15.68
N GLU A 164 -11.83 -3.53 -15.42
CA GLU A 164 -11.62 -4.51 -14.36
C GLU A 164 -10.36 -5.35 -14.60
N ASP A 165 -10.13 -5.79 -15.83
CA ASP A 165 -8.96 -6.58 -16.21
C ASP A 165 -7.66 -5.81 -15.98
N ALA A 166 -7.62 -4.53 -16.34
CA ALA A 166 -6.45 -3.67 -16.07
C ALA A 166 -6.17 -3.54 -14.55
N LEU A 167 -7.23 -3.32 -13.75
CA LEU A 167 -7.11 -3.24 -12.29
C LEU A 167 -6.68 -4.58 -11.67
N ARG A 168 -7.27 -5.70 -12.09
CA ARG A 168 -6.92 -7.04 -11.61
C ARG A 168 -5.51 -7.45 -12.02
N SER A 169 -5.10 -7.12 -13.24
CA SER A 169 -3.73 -7.36 -13.70
C SER A 169 -2.74 -6.63 -12.81
N TYR A 170 -2.95 -5.33 -12.57
CA TYR A 170 -2.10 -4.56 -11.66
C TYR A 170 -2.10 -5.11 -10.23
N ALA A 171 -3.28 -5.48 -9.71
CA ALA A 171 -3.41 -6.07 -8.37
C ALA A 171 -2.56 -7.33 -8.21
N ARG A 172 -2.62 -8.23 -9.19
CA ARG A 172 -1.90 -9.51 -9.17
C ARG A 172 -0.41 -9.32 -9.40
N THR A 173 -0.01 -8.52 -10.38
CA THR A 173 1.40 -8.38 -10.76
C THR A 173 2.19 -7.52 -9.79
N GLU A 174 1.60 -6.43 -9.27
CA GLU A 174 2.33 -5.46 -8.44
C GLU A 174 2.00 -5.54 -6.95
N LEU A 175 0.76 -5.91 -6.58
CA LEU A 175 0.29 -5.83 -5.19
C LEU A 175 0.15 -7.19 -4.51
N GLY A 176 0.27 -8.29 -5.26
CA GLY A 176 0.02 -9.65 -4.76
C GLY A 176 -1.41 -9.87 -4.28
N CYS A 177 -2.39 -9.29 -4.98
CA CYS A 177 -3.82 -9.40 -4.66
C CYS A 177 -4.59 -10.08 -5.80
N GLY A 178 -5.32 -11.16 -5.50
CA GLY A 178 -6.15 -11.89 -6.45
C GLY A 178 -7.51 -11.25 -6.70
N GLY A 179 -7.98 -10.44 -5.74
CA GLY A 179 -9.32 -9.88 -5.68
C GLY A 179 -9.41 -8.37 -5.85
N LEU A 180 -10.63 -7.93 -6.17
CA LEU A 180 -11.03 -6.53 -6.33
C LEU A 180 -12.47 -6.40 -5.81
N THR A 181 -12.75 -5.43 -4.95
CA THR A 181 -14.12 -5.08 -4.55
C THR A 181 -14.89 -4.47 -5.72
N PRO A 182 -16.24 -4.47 -5.72
CA PRO A 182 -17.00 -3.72 -6.71
C PRO A 182 -16.53 -2.27 -6.83
N VAL A 183 -16.26 -1.82 -8.05
CA VAL A 183 -15.72 -0.48 -8.30
C VAL A 183 -16.83 0.56 -8.22
N TRP A 184 -16.58 1.64 -7.49
CA TRP A 184 -17.48 2.77 -7.40
C TRP A 184 -17.04 3.90 -8.33
N LEU A 185 -17.98 4.48 -9.06
CA LEU A 185 -17.78 5.73 -9.76
C LEU A 185 -18.32 6.88 -8.91
N SER A 186 -17.48 7.87 -8.62
CA SER A 186 -17.84 9.03 -7.81
C SER A 186 -17.60 10.35 -8.51
N CYS A 187 -18.54 11.27 -8.30
CA CYS A 187 -18.50 12.64 -8.79
C CYS A 187 -18.54 13.62 -7.61
N TYR A 188 -17.63 14.58 -7.62
CA TYR A 188 -17.55 15.66 -6.64
C TYR A 188 -17.73 16.99 -7.35
N VAL A 189 -18.72 17.74 -6.85
CA VAL A 189 -19.05 19.11 -7.25
C VAL A 189 -18.94 20.01 -6.01
N ASP A 190 -19.27 21.29 -6.16
CA ASP A 190 -19.28 22.32 -5.12
C ASP A 190 -19.85 21.81 -3.79
N GLY A 191 -19.03 21.88 -2.73
CA GLY A 191 -19.36 21.43 -1.38
C GLY A 191 -19.12 19.95 -1.09
N CYS A 192 -18.84 19.13 -2.11
CA CYS A 192 -18.49 17.72 -1.93
C CYS A 192 -17.11 17.58 -1.28
N ARG A 193 -16.95 16.60 -0.40
CA ARG A 193 -15.73 16.32 0.36
C ARG A 193 -15.77 14.94 0.99
N GLN A 194 -14.61 14.48 1.46
CA GLN A 194 -14.50 13.39 2.42
C GLN A 194 -13.54 13.83 3.52
N GLU A 195 -14.02 13.86 4.75
CA GLU A 195 -13.19 14.10 5.93
C GLU A 195 -12.24 12.92 6.16
N LEU A 196 -11.24 13.12 7.02
CA LEU A 196 -10.27 12.08 7.34
C LEU A 196 -10.94 10.79 7.84
N HIS A 197 -10.58 9.68 7.21
CA HIS A 197 -11.01 8.32 7.55
C HIS A 197 -9.92 7.32 7.18
N ALA A 198 -10.08 6.08 7.66
CA ALA A 198 -9.30 4.95 7.21
C ALA A 198 -10.25 3.89 6.65
N ASP A 199 -9.76 3.12 5.70
CA ASP A 199 -10.55 2.18 4.90
C ASP A 199 -10.46 0.73 5.41
N VAL A 200 -9.93 0.55 6.62
CA VAL A 200 -9.96 -0.75 7.30
C VAL A 200 -11.40 -1.17 7.60
N PRO A 201 -11.79 -2.45 7.35
CA PRO A 201 -10.95 -3.60 7.02
C PRO A 201 -11.00 -4.05 5.53
N HIS A 202 -11.24 -3.15 4.56
CA HIS A 202 -11.69 -3.54 3.22
C HIS A 202 -10.66 -4.26 2.32
N GLY A 203 -9.37 -4.21 2.65
CA GLY A 203 -8.30 -4.90 1.94
C GLY A 203 -6.92 -4.38 2.35
N PRO A 204 -5.82 -4.94 1.81
CA PRO A 204 -4.47 -4.45 1.99
C PRO A 204 -4.17 -3.14 1.24
N TRP A 205 -4.90 -2.84 0.15
CA TRP A 205 -4.67 -1.66 -0.68
C TRP A 205 -5.98 -1.02 -1.13
N ALA A 206 -6.11 0.28 -0.94
CA ALA A 206 -7.18 1.10 -1.53
C ALA A 206 -6.66 1.74 -2.83
N PHE A 207 -7.58 2.06 -3.75
CA PHE A 207 -7.21 2.80 -4.96
C PHE A 207 -8.22 3.86 -5.37
N VAL A 208 -7.71 4.87 -6.07
CA VAL A 208 -8.47 5.90 -6.78
C VAL A 208 -7.89 6.02 -8.18
N LEU A 209 -8.67 5.71 -9.22
CA LEU A 209 -8.35 5.96 -10.62
C LEU A 209 -9.13 7.17 -11.11
N SER A 210 -8.42 8.19 -11.59
CA SER A 210 -9.06 9.45 -12.00
C SER A 210 -9.44 9.51 -13.47
N LEU A 211 -10.67 9.95 -13.72
CA LEU A 211 -11.18 10.38 -15.03
C LEU A 211 -11.37 11.91 -15.07
N THR A 212 -10.74 12.64 -14.13
CA THR A 212 -10.88 14.09 -14.01
C THR A 212 -9.99 14.79 -15.03
N ARG A 213 -10.55 15.76 -15.76
CA ARG A 213 -9.77 16.67 -16.62
C ARG A 213 -9.10 17.75 -15.76
N TRP A 214 -8.10 17.35 -14.99
CA TRP A 214 -7.52 18.17 -13.93
C TRP A 214 -6.94 19.51 -14.42
N ASP A 215 -6.26 19.51 -15.57
CA ASP A 215 -5.64 20.72 -16.12
C ASP A 215 -6.65 21.73 -16.65
N ALA A 216 -7.86 21.27 -17.01
CA ALA A 216 -8.95 22.10 -17.51
C ALA A 216 -10.04 22.35 -16.45
N ARG A 217 -9.77 22.02 -15.18
CA ARG A 217 -10.77 22.10 -14.12
C ARG A 217 -11.18 23.56 -13.83
N LEU A 218 -12.42 23.73 -13.41
CA LEU A 218 -12.97 25.02 -12.96
C LEU A 218 -13.25 25.05 -11.45
N PHE A 219 -12.58 24.18 -10.70
CA PHE A 219 -12.76 24.02 -9.26
C PHE A 219 -11.43 23.94 -8.52
N THR A 220 -11.46 24.22 -7.23
CA THR A 220 -10.35 24.00 -6.29
C THR A 220 -10.65 22.85 -5.34
N GLY A 221 -9.60 22.30 -4.72
CA GLY A 221 -9.71 21.13 -3.86
C GLY A 221 -9.91 19.83 -4.65
N GLY A 222 -10.35 18.77 -3.97
CA GLY A 222 -10.57 17.46 -4.59
C GLY A 222 -9.31 16.63 -4.78
N GLU A 223 -8.16 17.01 -4.23
CA GLU A 223 -6.98 16.13 -4.18
C GLU A 223 -7.28 14.91 -3.30
N THR A 224 -6.61 13.78 -3.55
CA THR A 224 -6.54 12.73 -2.52
C THR A 224 -5.53 13.19 -1.47
N LEU A 225 -5.98 13.40 -0.23
CA LEU A 225 -5.15 13.81 0.88
C LEU A 225 -4.85 12.60 1.76
N VAL A 226 -3.58 12.35 2.07
CA VAL A 226 -3.12 11.23 2.90
C VAL A 226 -2.23 11.78 4.01
N LEU A 227 -2.38 11.31 5.25
CA LEU A 227 -1.47 11.69 6.34
C LEU A 227 -0.07 11.12 6.09
N ASN A 228 0.95 11.93 6.37
CA ASN A 228 2.33 11.46 6.30
C ASN A 228 2.59 10.47 7.46
N PRO A 229 3.36 9.38 7.26
CA PRO A 229 3.69 8.44 8.34
C PRO A 229 4.28 9.14 9.58
N GLU A 230 5.09 10.18 9.40
CA GLU A 230 5.69 10.96 10.49
C GLU A 230 4.65 11.73 11.31
N THR A 231 3.49 12.04 10.72
CA THR A 231 2.37 12.67 11.43
C THR A 231 1.72 11.70 12.41
N LEU A 232 1.72 10.41 12.08
CA LEU A 232 1.20 9.37 12.96
C LEU A 232 2.13 9.11 14.16
N GLU A 233 3.43 9.42 14.01
CA GLU A 233 4.47 9.34 15.05
C GLU A 233 4.91 10.74 15.56
N TYR A 234 4.01 11.73 15.51
CA TYR A 234 4.32 13.16 15.71
C TYR A 234 5.28 13.45 16.88
N TRP A 235 5.05 12.88 18.06
CA TRP A 235 5.88 13.18 19.24
C TRP A 235 7.27 12.54 19.22
N ARG A 236 7.50 11.51 18.41
CA ARG A 236 8.84 10.91 18.24
C ARG A 236 9.74 11.79 17.39
N THR A 237 9.16 12.50 16.42
CA THR A 237 9.88 13.33 15.45
C THR A 237 9.74 14.83 15.72
N PHE A 238 8.91 15.22 16.69
CA PHE A 238 8.64 16.62 17.02
C PHE A 238 9.90 17.43 17.33
N ARG A 239 10.01 18.58 16.68
CA ARG A 239 11.05 19.58 16.94
C ARG A 239 10.38 20.90 17.29
N SER A 240 10.80 21.51 18.40
CA SER A 240 10.20 22.73 18.92
C SER A 240 10.44 23.98 18.05
N ASP A 241 11.42 23.89 17.15
CA ASP A 241 11.84 24.95 16.23
C ASP A 241 11.21 24.84 14.83
N ASP A 242 10.49 23.74 14.55
CA ASP A 242 9.84 23.54 13.26
C ASP A 242 8.45 24.21 13.22
N VAL A 243 8.13 24.84 12.09
CA VAL A 243 6.77 25.33 11.80
C VAL A 243 5.98 24.19 11.18
N VAL A 244 4.89 23.78 11.85
CA VAL A 244 4.03 22.67 11.42
C VAL A 244 2.76 23.23 10.79
N GLU A 245 2.53 22.91 9.52
CA GLU A 245 1.36 23.33 8.74
C GLU A 245 0.76 22.13 7.99
N ARG A 246 -0.36 22.32 7.30
CA ARG A 246 -1.06 21.22 6.60
C ARG A 246 -0.13 20.42 5.67
N ALA A 247 0.73 21.10 4.93
CA ALA A 247 1.64 20.47 3.97
C ALA A 247 2.79 19.68 4.64
N SER A 248 3.13 19.95 5.90
CA SER A 248 4.08 19.12 6.65
C SER A 248 3.43 17.88 7.24
N LEU A 249 2.09 17.90 7.40
CA LEU A 249 1.32 16.82 8.03
C LEU A 249 0.72 15.83 7.02
N THR A 250 0.56 16.27 5.77
CA THR A 250 -0.20 15.54 4.76
C THR A 250 0.45 15.63 3.40
N THR A 251 0.31 14.57 2.63
CA THR A 251 0.60 14.54 1.21
C THR A 251 -0.71 14.68 0.45
N THR A 252 -0.74 15.54 -0.56
CA THR A 252 -1.88 15.68 -1.47
C THR A 252 -1.50 15.20 -2.86
N ILE A 253 -2.40 14.44 -3.50
CA ILE A 253 -2.19 13.85 -4.81
C ILE A 253 -3.28 14.37 -5.73
N GLU A 254 -2.87 15.09 -6.78
CA GLU A 254 -3.80 15.56 -7.79
C GLU A 254 -4.39 14.38 -8.55
N PRO A 255 -5.72 14.32 -8.74
CA PRO A 255 -6.37 13.30 -9.54
C PRO A 255 -6.23 13.65 -11.04
N LEU A 256 -5.00 13.63 -11.56
CA LEU A 256 -4.74 13.84 -12.99
C LEU A 256 -5.51 12.82 -13.83
N PHE A 257 -5.83 13.19 -15.07
CA PHE A 257 -6.54 12.27 -15.96
C PHE A 257 -5.74 10.97 -16.15
N ASN A 258 -6.39 9.81 -16.04
CA ASN A 258 -5.78 8.49 -16.20
C ASN A 258 -4.69 8.16 -15.16
N ARG A 259 -4.69 8.84 -14.01
CA ARG A 259 -3.81 8.52 -12.88
C ARG A 259 -4.48 7.51 -11.95
N LEU A 260 -3.81 6.39 -11.69
CA LEU A 260 -4.11 5.48 -10.59
C LEU A 260 -3.30 5.89 -9.36
N THR A 261 -3.98 6.08 -8.23
CA THR A 261 -3.37 6.25 -6.91
C THR A 261 -3.73 5.03 -6.07
N VAL A 262 -2.72 4.30 -5.59
CA VAL A 262 -2.88 3.14 -4.72
C VAL A 262 -2.25 3.48 -3.37
N PHE A 263 -2.92 3.16 -2.27
CA PHE A 263 -2.42 3.51 -0.95
C PHE A 263 -2.83 2.51 0.12
N ASP A 264 -2.09 2.55 1.22
CA ASP A 264 -2.33 1.76 2.41
C ASP A 264 -3.61 2.25 3.12
N PRO A 265 -4.68 1.43 3.18
CA PRO A 265 -5.98 1.84 3.70
C PRO A 265 -5.98 2.08 5.21
N ARG A 266 -4.90 1.71 5.91
CA ARG A 266 -4.73 1.99 7.34
C ARG A 266 -4.33 3.45 7.59
N VAL A 267 -3.74 4.12 6.60
CA VAL A 267 -3.30 5.51 6.72
C VAL A 267 -4.52 6.42 6.59
N PRO A 268 -4.78 7.32 7.57
CA PRO A 268 -5.90 8.24 7.47
C PRO A 268 -5.77 9.15 6.24
N HIS A 269 -6.86 9.27 5.50
CA HIS A 269 -6.92 9.99 4.23
C HIS A 269 -8.30 10.60 4.00
N GLY A 270 -8.44 11.46 2.99
CA GLY A 270 -9.69 12.13 2.65
C GLY A 270 -9.61 12.90 1.35
N VAL A 271 -10.64 13.70 1.08
CA VAL A 271 -10.75 14.56 -0.10
C VAL A 271 -11.15 15.96 0.37
N PRO A 272 -10.27 16.97 0.24
CA PRO A 272 -10.60 18.36 0.56
C PRO A 272 -11.83 18.83 -0.21
N VAL A 273 -12.51 19.84 0.33
CA VAL A 273 -13.75 20.37 -0.26
C VAL A 273 -13.52 20.81 -1.70
N VAL A 274 -14.35 20.30 -2.61
CA VAL A 274 -14.42 20.77 -3.98
C VAL A 274 -15.25 22.05 -4.02
N GLU A 275 -14.70 23.13 -4.56
CA GLU A 275 -15.35 24.45 -4.60
C GLU A 275 -15.35 25.03 -6.02
N GLY A 276 -16.47 25.63 -6.45
CA GLY A 276 -16.54 26.45 -7.66
C GLY A 276 -17.32 25.86 -8.83
N VAL A 277 -17.64 24.57 -8.83
CA VAL A 277 -18.32 23.91 -9.96
C VAL A 277 -19.56 23.12 -9.53
N ARG A 278 -20.73 23.41 -10.10
CA ARG A 278 -21.97 22.65 -9.84
C ARG A 278 -22.39 21.73 -10.97
N ASP A 279 -21.83 21.92 -12.15
CA ASP A 279 -22.04 21.04 -13.29
C ASP A 279 -21.26 19.73 -13.06
N PRO A 280 -21.94 18.57 -12.92
CA PRO A 280 -21.27 17.28 -12.74
C PRO A 280 -20.26 16.97 -13.85
N LYS A 281 -20.52 17.41 -15.10
CA LYS A 281 -19.60 17.23 -16.22
C LYS A 281 -18.22 17.83 -15.95
N LEU A 282 -18.19 18.91 -15.19
CA LEU A 282 -16.99 19.69 -14.90
C LEU A 282 -16.42 19.38 -13.51
N GLY A 283 -17.05 18.48 -12.76
CA GLY A 283 -16.61 18.03 -11.44
C GLY A 283 -15.41 17.09 -11.47
N ARG A 284 -14.92 16.74 -10.27
CA ARG A 284 -13.94 15.67 -10.09
C ARG A 284 -14.64 14.33 -10.24
N LEU A 285 -14.18 13.53 -11.19
CA LEU A 285 -14.71 12.20 -11.51
C LEU A 285 -13.63 11.14 -11.27
N VAL A 286 -13.92 10.17 -10.42
CA VAL A 286 -12.98 9.09 -10.10
C VAL A 286 -13.69 7.75 -9.96
N LEU A 287 -12.94 6.69 -10.24
CA LEU A 287 -13.24 5.31 -9.91
C LEU A 287 -12.46 4.95 -8.63
N HIS A 288 -13.06 4.21 -7.71
CA HIS A 288 -12.35 3.77 -6.50
C HIS A 288 -12.87 2.44 -5.97
N GLY A 289 -12.05 1.81 -5.13
CA GLY A 289 -12.34 0.55 -4.47
C GLY A 289 -11.11 0.04 -3.72
N TRP A 290 -11.11 -1.26 -3.43
CA TRP A 290 -10.02 -1.94 -2.73
C TRP A 290 -9.55 -3.17 -3.50
N PHE A 291 -8.24 -3.33 -3.57
CA PHE A 291 -7.63 -4.62 -3.90
C PHE A 291 -7.64 -5.48 -2.64
N ASN A 292 -8.09 -6.73 -2.77
CA ASN A 292 -8.25 -7.65 -1.66
C ASN A 292 -7.78 -9.06 -2.03
N ASP A 293 -7.96 -9.98 -1.09
CA ASP A 293 -7.57 -11.38 -1.23
C ASP A 293 -6.09 -11.53 -1.63
N PRO A 294 -5.14 -11.24 -0.71
CA PRO A 294 -3.73 -11.50 -0.94
C PRO A 294 -3.54 -12.94 -1.42
N GLU A 295 -2.95 -13.11 -2.59
CA GLU A 295 -2.82 -14.40 -3.26
C GLU A 295 -1.55 -14.41 -4.14
N PRO A 296 -0.79 -15.53 -4.17
CA PRO A 296 0.27 -15.73 -5.16
C PRO A 296 -0.24 -15.56 -6.60
N PHE A 297 0.58 -14.96 -7.45
CA PHE A 297 0.29 -14.86 -8.88
C PHE A 297 1.47 -15.36 -9.71
N PHE A 298 1.19 -16.15 -10.74
CA PHE A 298 2.18 -16.80 -11.59
C PHE A 298 2.01 -16.34 -13.04
N ASP A 299 3.09 -15.84 -13.63
CA ASP A 299 3.15 -15.38 -15.02
C ASP A 299 4.39 -15.99 -15.71
N GLY A 300 4.18 -17.01 -16.54
CA GLY A 300 5.27 -17.67 -17.27
C GLY A 300 5.06 -19.16 -17.53
N ALA A 301 6.16 -19.88 -17.70
CA ALA A 301 6.16 -21.28 -18.13
C ALA A 301 5.97 -22.31 -16.99
N LEU A 302 6.49 -22.02 -15.79
CA LEU A 302 6.25 -22.81 -14.59
C LEU A 302 4.78 -22.70 -14.17
N SER A 303 4.11 -23.84 -14.05
CA SER A 303 2.70 -23.89 -13.62
C SER A 303 2.57 -23.62 -12.12
N GLU A 304 1.39 -23.13 -11.70
CA GLU A 304 1.06 -22.93 -10.29
C GLU A 304 1.21 -24.23 -9.48
N THR A 305 0.73 -25.35 -10.01
CA THR A 305 0.81 -26.67 -9.34
C THR A 305 2.25 -27.11 -9.12
N ASP A 306 3.14 -26.90 -10.10
CA ASP A 306 4.55 -27.28 -9.96
C ASP A 306 5.30 -26.36 -8.98
N ALA A 307 4.95 -25.07 -8.96
CA ALA A 307 5.52 -24.12 -8.02
C ALA A 307 5.02 -24.34 -6.59
N GLU A 308 3.77 -24.78 -6.42
CA GLU A 308 3.13 -24.99 -5.12
C GLU A 308 3.90 -25.98 -4.25
N GLU A 309 4.37 -27.10 -4.81
CA GLU A 309 5.14 -28.10 -4.06
C GLU A 309 6.42 -27.48 -3.45
N THR A 310 7.16 -26.70 -4.24
CA THR A 310 8.36 -26.00 -3.76
C THR A 310 8.02 -24.94 -2.70
N LEU A 311 6.95 -24.18 -2.92
CA LEU A 311 6.52 -23.15 -1.97
C LEU A 311 6.02 -23.74 -0.64
N LEU A 312 5.38 -24.92 -0.67
CA LEU A 312 4.92 -25.62 0.54
C LEU A 312 6.10 -26.10 1.41
N ASP A 313 7.26 -26.36 0.82
CA ASP A 313 8.47 -26.71 1.57
C ASP A 313 9.20 -25.48 2.12
N VAL A 314 9.22 -24.38 1.36
CA VAL A 314 10.01 -23.18 1.68
C VAL A 314 9.27 -22.19 2.59
N LEU A 315 7.98 -21.96 2.37
CA LEU A 315 7.23 -20.92 3.07
C LEU A 315 7.01 -21.20 4.56
N PRO A 316 6.70 -22.43 5.03
CA PRO A 316 6.47 -22.65 6.45
C PRO A 316 7.70 -22.35 7.33
N PRO A 317 8.92 -22.84 7.03
CA PRO A 317 10.13 -22.44 7.77
C PRO A 317 10.39 -20.93 7.73
N LEU A 318 10.17 -20.28 6.56
CA LEU A 318 10.28 -18.84 6.44
C LEU A 318 9.32 -18.12 7.41
N TYR A 319 8.05 -18.54 7.47
CA TYR A 319 7.07 -17.96 8.39
C TYR A 319 7.44 -18.20 9.87
N GLU A 320 8.08 -19.32 10.21
CA GLU A 320 8.62 -19.56 11.55
C GLU A 320 9.74 -18.57 11.87
N THR A 321 10.71 -18.38 10.97
CA THR A 321 11.79 -17.39 11.14
C THR A 321 11.24 -15.97 11.26
N LEU A 322 10.34 -15.56 10.36
CA LEU A 322 9.67 -14.25 10.43
C LEU A 322 8.89 -14.06 11.74
N GLY A 323 8.40 -15.16 12.34
CA GLY A 323 7.74 -15.15 13.65
C GLY A 323 8.67 -14.81 14.82
N THR A 324 9.99 -14.97 14.64
CA THR A 324 11.00 -14.63 15.65
C THR A 324 11.47 -13.17 15.57
N LEU A 325 11.25 -12.51 14.42
CA LEU A 325 11.63 -11.13 14.21
C LEU A 325 10.72 -10.15 15.00
N PRO A 326 11.20 -8.93 15.30
CA PRO A 326 10.37 -7.91 15.91
C PRO A 326 9.08 -7.66 15.10
N ARG A 327 7.97 -7.48 15.82
CA ARG A 327 6.64 -7.39 15.18
C ARG A 327 6.55 -6.21 14.22
N ALA A 328 5.96 -6.45 13.06
CA ALA A 328 5.50 -5.43 12.12
C ALA A 328 4.06 -5.71 11.68
N ARG A 329 3.43 -4.74 11.03
CA ARG A 329 2.10 -4.87 10.43
C ARG A 329 2.08 -4.35 9.00
N GLY A 330 1.30 -4.99 8.14
CA GLY A 330 1.08 -4.56 6.76
C GLY A 330 1.30 -5.69 5.79
N VAL A 331 1.52 -5.34 4.54
CA VAL A 331 1.72 -6.27 3.44
C VAL A 331 2.95 -5.87 2.64
N VAL A 332 3.74 -6.87 2.26
CA VAL A 332 4.73 -6.75 1.19
C VAL A 332 4.40 -7.71 0.07
N ALA A 333 4.69 -7.33 -1.17
CA ALA A 333 4.63 -8.20 -2.33
C ALA A 333 6.06 -8.37 -2.89
N ALA A 334 6.55 -9.61 -2.91
CA ALA A 334 7.84 -9.98 -3.48
C ALA A 334 7.62 -10.63 -4.84
N LYS A 335 8.19 -10.05 -5.89
CA LYS A 335 8.22 -10.57 -7.25
C LYS A 335 9.51 -11.35 -7.46
N VAL A 336 9.38 -12.64 -7.68
CA VAL A 336 10.45 -13.63 -7.85
C VAL A 336 10.62 -13.92 -9.33
N PHE A 337 11.84 -13.79 -9.84
CA PHE A 337 12.18 -14.05 -11.25
C PHE A 337 12.87 -15.41 -11.34
N VAL A 338 12.16 -16.40 -11.86
CA VAL A 338 12.58 -17.80 -11.97
C VAL A 338 13.07 -18.08 -13.38
N LYS A 339 14.30 -18.59 -13.49
CA LYS A 339 14.90 -18.99 -14.76
C LYS A 339 14.34 -20.34 -15.23
N ARG A 340 14.62 -20.68 -16.49
CA ARG A 340 14.28 -21.99 -17.09
C ARG A 340 14.84 -23.18 -16.30
N ASP A 341 16.01 -23.03 -15.69
CA ASP A 341 16.66 -24.08 -14.88
C ASP A 341 16.05 -24.24 -13.48
N GLY A 342 15.05 -23.42 -13.14
CA GLY A 342 14.38 -23.41 -11.83
C GLY A 342 15.04 -22.49 -10.80
N GLY A 343 16.25 -22.01 -11.05
CA GLY A 343 16.93 -21.10 -10.14
C GLY A 343 16.29 -19.71 -10.12
N VAL A 344 16.26 -19.08 -8.95
CA VAL A 344 15.83 -17.68 -8.82
C VAL A 344 16.97 -16.75 -9.21
N GLU A 345 16.72 -15.87 -10.18
CA GLU A 345 17.68 -14.85 -10.65
C GLU A 345 17.63 -13.59 -9.78
N ARG A 346 16.42 -13.19 -9.37
CA ARG A 346 16.17 -11.90 -8.73
C ARG A 346 14.91 -11.93 -7.87
N VAL A 347 14.94 -11.19 -6.76
CA VAL A 347 13.76 -10.87 -5.95
C VAL A 347 13.59 -9.36 -5.84
N GLN A 348 12.40 -8.88 -6.18
CA GLN A 348 12.05 -7.46 -6.16
C GLN A 348 10.80 -7.22 -5.35
N PHE A 349 10.83 -6.25 -4.43
CA PHE A 349 9.63 -5.83 -3.72
C PHE A 349 8.85 -4.79 -4.52
N THR A 350 7.63 -5.13 -4.93
CA THR A 350 6.76 -4.27 -5.77
C THR A 350 5.75 -3.47 -4.97
N ALA A 351 5.40 -3.96 -3.77
CA ALA A 351 4.56 -3.25 -2.82
C ALA A 351 5.08 -3.46 -1.40
N ASP A 352 5.02 -2.41 -0.58
CA ASP A 352 5.47 -2.46 0.80
C ASP A 352 4.76 -1.40 1.66
N SER A 353 4.01 -1.89 2.64
CA SER A 353 3.32 -1.10 3.65
C SER A 353 3.77 -1.44 5.07
N LEU A 354 4.92 -2.09 5.28
CA LEU A 354 5.31 -2.51 6.62
C LEU A 354 5.48 -1.35 7.59
N VAL A 355 4.79 -1.46 8.72
CA VAL A 355 4.94 -0.58 9.88
C VAL A 355 5.38 -1.42 11.06
N PRO A 356 6.65 -1.33 11.49
CA PRO A 356 7.14 -1.96 12.71
C PRO A 356 6.36 -1.52 13.95
N SER A 357 6.17 -2.44 14.90
CA SER A 357 5.49 -2.17 16.17
C SER A 357 6.28 -1.16 17.01
N PRO A 358 5.61 -0.15 17.60
CA PRO A 358 6.25 0.81 18.51
C PRO A 358 6.98 0.16 19.69
N GLU A 359 6.58 -1.04 20.11
CA GLU A 359 7.22 -1.80 21.20
C GLU A 359 8.58 -2.39 20.82
N GLY A 360 8.77 -2.70 19.53
CA GLY A 360 10.06 -3.15 18.99
C GLY A 360 11.00 -2.00 18.67
N VAL A 361 10.45 -0.79 18.47
CA VAL A 361 11.19 0.42 18.08
C VAL A 361 11.58 1.24 19.31
N GLY A 362 12.89 1.29 19.61
CA GLY A 362 13.44 2.06 20.74
C GLY A 362 14.47 1.31 21.59
N GLY A 363 14.79 0.06 21.23
CA GLY A 363 15.99 -0.66 21.69
C GLY A 363 17.21 -0.37 20.80
N GLU A 364 17.96 -1.41 20.43
CA GLU A 364 19.11 -1.31 19.52
C GLU A 364 18.73 -1.15 18.04
N LEU A 365 17.49 -1.46 17.68
CA LEU A 365 16.99 -1.48 16.31
C LEU A 365 16.03 -0.31 16.03
N SER A 366 16.22 0.34 14.88
CA SER A 366 15.29 1.33 14.33
C SER A 366 14.12 0.65 13.57
N ALA A 367 13.09 1.43 13.22
CA ALA A 367 12.00 0.93 12.39
C ALA A 367 12.51 0.41 11.02
N THR A 368 13.46 1.12 10.41
CA THR A 368 14.11 0.69 9.17
C THR A 368 14.85 -0.63 9.37
N ASP A 369 15.60 -0.80 10.46
CA ASP A 369 16.34 -2.05 10.71
C ASP A 369 15.38 -3.26 10.84
N ILE A 370 14.23 -3.08 11.50
CA ILE A 370 13.22 -4.15 11.65
C ILE A 370 12.60 -4.50 10.29
N ARG A 371 12.21 -3.49 9.51
CA ARG A 371 11.65 -3.67 8.17
C ARG A 371 12.64 -4.38 7.24
N ASP A 372 13.87 -3.89 7.20
CA ASP A 372 14.90 -4.42 6.32
C ASP A 372 15.26 -5.86 6.70
N ALA A 373 15.30 -6.19 8.00
CA ALA A 373 15.49 -7.58 8.45
C ALA A 373 14.39 -8.52 7.94
N ILE A 374 13.12 -8.10 7.99
CA ILE A 374 11.99 -8.87 7.47
C ILE A 374 12.13 -9.08 5.95
N MET A 375 12.44 -8.01 5.22
CA MET A 375 12.54 -8.06 3.75
C MET A 375 13.76 -8.87 3.29
N LEU A 376 14.89 -8.77 4.00
CA LEU A 376 16.09 -9.57 3.74
C LEU A 376 15.85 -11.05 3.97
N GLU A 377 15.14 -11.42 5.04
CA GLU A 377 14.81 -12.82 5.33
C GLU A 377 13.94 -13.42 4.20
N ILE A 378 12.90 -12.68 3.78
CA ILE A 378 12.05 -13.07 2.66
C ILE A 378 12.89 -13.23 1.38
N ALA A 379 13.67 -12.22 1.02
CA ALA A 379 14.43 -12.24 -0.22
C ALA A 379 15.53 -13.29 -0.23
N GLY A 380 16.26 -13.47 0.87
CA GLY A 380 17.32 -14.47 1.01
C GLY A 380 16.77 -15.89 0.84
N THR A 381 15.69 -16.22 1.55
CA THR A 381 15.06 -17.54 1.43
C THR A 381 14.54 -17.81 0.02
N LEU A 382 13.90 -16.81 -0.62
CA LEU A 382 13.42 -16.96 -1.99
C LEU A 382 14.56 -17.08 -3.01
N MET A 383 15.67 -16.36 -2.82
CA MET A 383 16.86 -16.45 -3.69
C MET A 383 17.54 -17.83 -3.62
N GLU A 384 17.52 -18.48 -2.45
CA GLU A 384 18.06 -19.84 -2.25
C GLU A 384 17.14 -20.95 -2.76
N THR A 385 15.90 -20.60 -3.15
CA THR A 385 14.92 -21.56 -3.64
C THR A 385 15.24 -22.01 -5.07
N THR A 386 15.10 -23.30 -5.34
CA THR A 386 15.15 -23.87 -6.70
C THR A 386 13.82 -24.53 -7.03
N PHE A 387 13.12 -23.98 -8.01
CA PHE A 387 11.87 -24.52 -8.55
C PHE A 387 12.15 -25.65 -9.56
N PRO A 388 11.14 -26.42 -9.98
CA PRO A 388 11.27 -27.32 -11.12
C PRO A 388 11.65 -26.55 -12.39
N ALA A 389 12.49 -27.17 -13.23
CA ALA A 389 12.81 -26.62 -14.54
C ALA A 389 11.56 -26.53 -15.42
N SER A 390 11.47 -25.50 -16.26
CA SER A 390 10.33 -25.27 -17.16
C SER A 390 10.78 -24.77 -18.53
N ASP A 391 9.86 -24.73 -19.50
CA ASP A 391 10.16 -24.35 -20.90
C ASP A 391 10.51 -22.85 -21.08
N GLY A 392 10.36 -22.04 -20.04
CA GLY A 392 10.51 -20.60 -20.08
C GLY A 392 10.86 -20.00 -18.72
N GLU A 393 10.95 -18.67 -18.69
CA GLU A 393 11.05 -17.91 -17.45
C GLU A 393 9.66 -17.78 -16.81
N THR A 394 9.64 -17.62 -15.49
CA THR A 394 8.41 -17.34 -14.74
C THR A 394 8.63 -16.19 -13.76
N ARG A 395 7.59 -15.39 -13.59
CA ARG A 395 7.49 -14.39 -12.53
C ARG A 395 6.44 -14.84 -11.54
N ILE A 396 6.81 -14.87 -10.27
CA ILE A 396 5.89 -15.21 -9.18
C ILE A 396 5.77 -13.99 -8.27
N THR A 397 4.57 -13.42 -8.12
CA THR A 397 4.31 -12.37 -7.14
C THR A 397 3.75 -13.01 -5.87
N LEU A 398 4.50 -12.96 -4.78
CA LEU A 398 4.17 -13.55 -3.48
C LEU A 398 3.84 -12.46 -2.44
N PRO A 399 2.61 -12.41 -1.93
CA PRO A 399 2.25 -11.52 -0.84
C PRO A 399 2.58 -12.11 0.53
N PHE A 400 3.14 -11.29 1.42
CA PHE A 400 3.36 -11.61 2.83
C PHE A 400 2.58 -10.64 3.71
N VAL A 401 1.67 -11.18 4.52
CA VAL A 401 0.74 -10.39 5.35
C VAL A 401 1.11 -10.49 6.83
N PHE A 402 1.22 -9.34 7.48
CA PHE A 402 1.63 -9.18 8.87
C PHE A 402 0.53 -8.50 9.70
N ASP A 403 0.00 -9.21 10.70
CA ASP A 403 -1.01 -8.74 11.67
C ASP A 403 -0.45 -8.49 13.09
#